data_AF-A0A519LDL4-F1
#
_entry.id   AF-A0A519LDL4-F1
#
_cell.length_a   1.000
_cell.length_b   1.000
_cell.length_c   1.000
_cell.angle_alpha   90.00
_cell.angle_beta   90.00
_cell.angle_gamma   90.00
#
_symmetry.space_group_name_H-M   'P 1'
#
loop_
_entity.id
_entity.type
_entity.pdbx_description
1 polymer ?
#
loop_
_entity_poly.entity_id
_entity_poly.type
_entity_poly.pdbx_seq_one_letter_code
_entity_poly.pdbx_strand_id
1 'polypeptide(L)' 'MTTKRSIMLATATLQDIISKGKAMTACGMREDGAEPREAIRNDAHALLDAYLDHMAEAGVHAGDIIPD' A
#
# COMPACT_ATOMS: atom_id res chain seq x y z
N MET A 1 8.19 2.05 -17.54
CA MET A 1 7.00 1.24 -17.17
C MET A 1 5.79 1.82 -17.90
N THR A 2 4.86 1.02 -18.43
CA THR A 2 3.66 1.58 -19.09
C THR A 2 2.65 2.10 -18.05
N THR A 3 1.93 3.19 -18.33
CA THR A 3 0.94 3.79 -17.41
C THR A 3 -0.08 2.75 -16.90
N LYS A 4 -0.54 1.85 -17.78
CA LYS A 4 -1.42 0.74 -17.42
C LYS A 4 -0.81 -0.19 -16.37
N ARG A 5 0.46 -0.56 -16.52
CA ARG A 5 1.17 -1.43 -15.56
C ARG A 5 1.41 -0.72 -14.23
N SER A 6 1.67 0.58 -14.26
CA SER A 6 1.78 1.47 -13.08
C SER A 6 0.50 1.44 -12.24
N ILE A 7 -0.64 1.75 -12.87
CA ILE A 7 -1.96 1.78 -12.22
C ILE A 7 -2.34 0.40 -11.67
N MET A 8 -2.04 -0.67 -12.41
CA MET A 8 -2.28 -2.03 -11.94
C MET A 8 -1.48 -2.36 -10.68
N LEU A 9 -0.19 -1.97 -10.63
CA LEU A 9 0.64 -2.18 -9.44
C LEU A 9 0.11 -1.38 -8.26
N ALA A 10 -0.19 -0.08 -8.44
CA ALA A 10 -0.79 0.76 -7.41
C ALA A 10 -2.11 0.17 -6.88
N THR A 11 -2.97 -0.32 -7.78
CA THR A 11 -4.23 -0.97 -7.41
C THR A 11 -4.00 -2.27 -6.63
N ALA A 12 -3.04 -3.09 -7.05
CA ALA A 12 -2.70 -4.32 -6.34
C ALA A 12 -2.20 -4.03 -4.93
N THR A 13 -1.30 -3.04 -4.78
CA THR A 13 -0.80 -2.62 -3.47
C THR A 13 -1.91 -2.14 -2.54
N LEU A 14 -2.91 -1.40 -3.06
CA LEU A 14 -4.08 -1.01 -2.27
C LEU A 14 -4.91 -2.23 -1.82
N GLN A 15 -5.10 -3.22 -2.68
CA GLN A 15 -5.79 -4.46 -2.30
C GLN A 15 -5.02 -5.25 -1.23
N ASP A 16 -3.69 -5.27 -1.31
CA ASP A 16 -2.84 -5.91 -0.31
C ASP A 16 -2.95 -5.20 1.05
N ILE A 17 -2.95 -3.87 1.08
CA ILE A 17 -3.18 -3.08 2.31
C ILE A 17 -4.55 -3.40 2.92
N ILE A 18 -5.61 -3.43 2.11
CA ILE A 18 -6.97 -3.81 2.56
C ILE A 18 -6.97 -5.23 3.13
N SER A 19 -6.24 -6.16 2.49
CA SER A 19 -6.09 -7.53 2.96
C SER A 19 -5.40 -7.59 4.33
N LYS A 20 -4.36 -6.78 4.56
CA LYS A 20 -3.72 -6.65 5.88
C LYS A 20 -4.68 -6.12 6.94
N GLY A 21 -5.53 -5.15 6.60
CA GLY A 21 -6.59 -4.67 7.49
C GLY A 21 -7.56 -5.78 7.92
N LYS A 22 -7.98 -6.63 6.98
CA LYS A 22 -8.82 -7.80 7.28
C LYS A 22 -8.10 -8.81 8.18
N ALA A 23 -6.81 -9.06 7.93
CA ALA A 23 -6.00 -9.95 8.75
C ALA A 23 -5.88 -9.42 10.19
N MET A 24 -5.71 -8.10 10.37
CA MET A 24 -5.69 -7.45 11.68
C MET A 24 -7.00 -7.67 12.45
N THR A 25 -8.14 -7.45 11.79
CA THR A 25 -9.47 -7.71 12.40
C THR A 25 -9.59 -9.18 12.82
N ALA A 26 -9.14 -10.11 11.98
CA ALA A 26 -9.18 -11.53 12.30
C ALA A 26 -8.28 -11.89 13.50
N CYS A 27 -7.10 -11.27 13.62
CA CYS A 27 -6.25 -11.41 14.82
C CYS A 27 -6.93 -10.87 16.09
N GLY A 28 -7.63 -9.74 15.97
CA GLY A 28 -8.46 -9.20 17.07
C GLY A 28 -9.53 -10.18 17.51
N MET A 29 -10.25 -10.79 16.56
CA MET A 29 -11.33 -11.76 16.84
C MET A 29 -10.83 -13.08 17.45
N ARG A 30 -9.62 -13.53 17.10
CA ARG A 30 -9.02 -14.75 17.65
C ARG A 30 -8.32 -14.54 18.98
N GLU A 31 -8.29 -13.30 19.48
CA GLU A 31 -7.50 -12.91 20.65
C GLU A 31 -6.01 -13.24 20.49
N ASP A 32 -5.52 -13.23 19.23
CA ASP A 32 -4.10 -13.41 18.93
C ASP A 32 -3.30 -12.33 19.68
N GLY A 33 -2.14 -12.71 20.22
CA GLY A 33 -1.26 -11.84 20.98
C GLY A 33 -0.75 -10.62 20.19
N ALA A 34 0.03 -9.77 20.86
CA ALA A 34 0.54 -8.53 20.24
C ALA A 34 1.45 -8.82 19.04
N GLU A 35 2.30 -9.84 19.11
CA GLU A 35 3.32 -10.14 18.09
C GLU A 35 2.74 -10.35 16.67
N PRO A 36 1.73 -11.21 16.43
CA PRO A 36 1.07 -11.32 15.12
C PRO A 36 0.48 -10.02 14.60
N ARG A 37 -0.08 -9.18 15.49
CA ARG A 37 -0.66 -7.89 15.12
C ARG A 37 0.42 -6.90 14.70
N GLU A 38 1.55 -6.89 15.40
CA GLU A 38 2.67 -6.01 15.04
C GLU A 38 3.28 -6.39 13.69
N ALA A 39 3.43 -7.69 13.39
CA ALA A 39 3.90 -8.15 12.09
C ALA A 39 2.98 -7.69 10.95
N ILE A 40 1.65 -7.87 11.10
CA ILE A 40 0.67 -7.42 10.08
C ILE A 40 0.73 -5.89 9.91
N ARG A 41 0.89 -5.14 11.01
CA ARG A 41 0.99 -3.68 10.97
C ARG A 41 2.23 -3.21 10.22
N ASN A 42 3.39 -3.82 10.51
CA ASN A 42 4.65 -3.48 9.86
C ASN A 42 4.59 -3.75 8.35
N ASP A 43 4.02 -4.90 7.96
CA ASP A 43 3.79 -5.21 6.55
C ASP A 43 2.88 -4.20 5.86
N ALA A 44 1.78 -3.80 6.52
CA ALA A 44 0.85 -2.82 5.97
C ALA A 44 1.50 -1.44 5.77
N HIS A 45 2.35 -1.01 6.70
CA HIS A 45 3.11 0.23 6.58
C HIS A 45 4.12 0.17 5.43
N ALA A 46 4.87 -0.92 5.29
CA ALA A 46 5.82 -1.08 4.19
C ALA A 46 5.12 -1.02 2.81
N LEU A 47 3.94 -1.61 2.69
CA LEU A 47 3.12 -1.52 1.47
C LEU A 47 2.59 -0.10 1.22
N LEU A 48 2.18 0.60 2.27
CA LEU A 48 1.71 1.98 2.17
C LEU A 48 2.84 2.92 1.74
N ASP A 49 4.03 2.79 2.32
CA ASP A 49 5.20 3.59 1.95
C ASP A 49 5.54 3.38 0.47
N ALA A 50 5.61 2.11 0.03
CA ALA A 50 5.87 1.78 -1.37
C ALA A 50 4.79 2.34 -2.33
N TYR A 51 3.52 2.34 -1.91
CA TYR A 51 2.44 2.95 -2.68
C TYR A 51 2.61 4.47 -2.78
N LEU A 52 2.93 5.13 -1.67
CA LEU A 52 3.10 6.59 -1.63
C LEU A 52 4.32 7.03 -2.45
N ASP A 53 5.43 6.33 -2.36
CA ASP A 53 6.62 6.55 -3.19
C ASP A 53 6.26 6.44 -4.68
N HIS A 54 5.54 5.38 -5.04
CA HIS A 54 5.08 5.19 -6.42
C HIS A 54 4.18 6.33 -6.92
N MET A 55 3.27 6.82 -6.08
CA MET A 55 2.38 7.92 -6.42
C MET A 55 3.12 9.27 -6.48
N ALA A 56 4.12 9.49 -5.62
CA ALA A 56 4.96 10.67 -5.64
C ALA A 56 5.79 10.76 -6.94
N GLU A 57 6.40 9.65 -7.35
CA GLU A 57 7.10 9.55 -8.64
C GLU A 57 6.16 9.87 -9.83
N ALA A 58 4.94 9.33 -9.81
CA ALA A 58 3.94 9.61 -10.83
C ALA A 58 3.49 11.09 -10.85
N GLY A 59 3.37 11.71 -9.67
CA GLY A 59 3.03 13.12 -9.51
C GLY A 59 4.12 14.07 -10.03
N VAL A 60 5.39 13.78 -9.73
CA VAL A 60 6.54 14.53 -10.27
C VAL A 60 6.55 14.45 -11.80
N HIS A 61 6.35 13.25 -12.37
CA HIS A 61 6.30 13.08 -13.82
C HIS A 61 5.14 13.85 -14.48
N ALA A 62 3.99 13.94 -13.83
CA ALA A 62 2.86 14.73 -14.34
C ALA A 62 3.14 16.24 -14.29
N GLY A 63 3.82 16.72 -13.24
CA GLY A 63 4.25 18.12 -13.11
C GLY A 63 5.25 18.54 -14.19
N ASP A 64 6.17 17.65 -14.57
CA ASP A 64 7.14 17.91 -15.66
C ASP A 64 6.46 18.06 -17.05
N ILE A 65 5.26 17.53 -17.22
CA ILE A 65 4.54 17.50 -18.51
C ILE A 65 3.53 18.66 -18.63
N ILE A 66 3.06 19.21 -17.52
CA ILE A 66 2.10 20.32 -17.50
C ILE A 66 2.88 21.62 -17.21
N PRO A 67 3.21 22.44 -18.22
CA PRO A 67 3.80 23.75 -17.97
C PRO A 67 2.77 24.67 -17.29
N ASP A 68 3.26 25.52 -16.38
CA ASP A 68 2.49 26.57 -15.68
C ASP A 68 1.65 27.45 -16.61
#